data_AF-A0A2U3A6U6-F1
#
_entry.id   AF-A0A2U3A6U6-F1
#
_cell.length_a   1.000
_cell.length_b   1.000
_cell.length_c   1.000
_cell.angle_alpha   90.00
_cell.angle_beta   90.00
_cell.angle_gamma   90.00
#
_symmetry.space_group_name_H-M   'P 1'
#
loop_
_entity.id
_entity.type
_entity.pdbx_description
1 polymer ?
#
loop_
_entity_poly.entity_id
_entity_poly.type
_entity_poly.pdbx_seq_one_letter_code
_entity_poly.pdbx_strand_id
1 'polypeptide(L)'
;MNAEPPSIGALITGKAFMADVGAYFPVSMALRGDVFEAVFMMREGDLGHRTRGPYSPEQPPHDAIGWVQLRTGMGMAGRFPSFRVEAGGHWPRIHVALSGTSVRGLIVMPEEVTAEAVNAPYLGKWQDQACADIRIGLDYLAEWLASCHHEAGGTAPSIDLDLVYRPFDYEASLARYDLRMRELIPPVRPVLELRWRSATPAQRRAFVKKLKGARKSGSRLDRRWNYRLGGIEVEVPR
;
A
#
# COMPACT_ATOMS: atom_id res chain seq x y z
N MET A 1 -6.66 2.64 28.97
CA MET A 1 -6.84 2.28 27.56
C MET A 1 -5.81 3.08 26.78
N ASN A 2 -4.63 2.52 26.53
CA ASN A 2 -3.54 3.26 25.89
C ASN A 2 -3.87 3.37 24.41
N ALA A 3 -4.22 4.58 23.95
CA ALA A 3 -4.39 4.85 22.54
C ALA A 3 -3.05 4.58 21.83
N GLU A 4 -3.06 3.71 20.82
CA GLU A 4 -1.93 3.58 19.90
C GLU A 4 -1.58 4.95 19.34
N PRO A 5 -0.28 5.27 19.12
CA PRO A 5 0.08 6.56 18.54
C PRO A 5 -0.55 6.72 17.15
N PRO A 6 -0.83 7.98 16.76
CA PRO A 6 -1.56 8.30 15.54
C PRO A 6 -1.06 7.56 14.29
N SER A 7 0.26 7.42 14.11
CA SER A 7 0.84 6.77 12.93
C SER A 7 0.76 5.25 12.93
N ILE A 8 0.87 4.59 14.09
CA ILE A 8 0.72 3.13 14.16
C ILE A 8 -0.76 2.77 13.98
N GLY A 9 -1.66 3.51 14.64
CA GLY A 9 -3.10 3.32 14.46
C GLY A 9 -3.56 3.59 13.01
N ALA A 10 -3.02 4.63 12.37
CA ALA A 10 -3.29 4.92 10.96
C ALA A 10 -2.71 3.86 10.01
N LEU A 11 -1.53 3.31 10.30
CA LEU A 11 -0.95 2.19 9.55
C LEU A 11 -1.82 0.93 9.66
N ILE A 12 -2.25 0.57 10.87
CA ILE A 12 -3.11 -0.59 11.11
C ILE A 12 -4.46 -0.42 10.40
N THR A 13 -5.09 0.74 10.57
CA THR A 13 -6.37 1.06 9.93
C THR A 13 -6.23 1.11 8.40
N GLY A 14 -5.18 1.75 7.88
CA GLY A 14 -4.88 1.86 6.47
C GLY A 14 -4.65 0.49 5.81
N LYS A 15 -3.89 -0.39 6.45
CA LYS A 15 -3.70 -1.78 5.98
C LYS A 15 -5.02 -2.55 5.97
N ALA A 16 -5.83 -2.47 7.02
CA ALA A 16 -7.16 -3.12 7.04
C ALA A 16 -8.07 -2.56 5.94
N PHE A 17 -8.02 -1.24 5.72
CA PHE A 17 -8.73 -0.57 4.65
C PHE A 17 -8.31 -1.08 3.26
N MET A 18 -7.01 -1.27 3.00
CA MET A 18 -6.53 -1.87 1.75
C MET A 18 -7.09 -3.28 1.51
N ALA A 19 -7.35 -4.03 2.57
CA ALA A 19 -7.98 -5.34 2.45
C ALA A 19 -9.46 -5.23 2.04
N ASP A 20 -10.20 -4.38 2.74
CA ASP A 20 -11.66 -4.29 2.62
C ASP A 20 -12.11 -3.52 1.38
N VAL A 21 -11.27 -2.63 0.85
CA VAL A 21 -11.58 -1.89 -0.39
C VAL A 21 -11.62 -2.82 -1.62
N GLY A 22 -11.06 -4.04 -1.53
CA GLY A 22 -11.05 -5.04 -2.60
C GLY A 22 -9.72 -5.77 -2.75
N ALA A 23 -8.72 -5.49 -1.90
CA ALA A 23 -7.34 -5.94 -2.07
C ALA A 23 -6.76 -5.54 -3.44
N TYR A 24 -7.10 -4.32 -3.88
CA TYR A 24 -6.63 -3.75 -5.13
C TYR A 24 -5.15 -3.39 -5.09
N PHE A 25 -4.52 -3.43 -6.26
CA PHE A 25 -3.11 -3.11 -6.38
C PHE A 25 -2.84 -1.65 -6.00
N PRO A 26 -1.99 -1.39 -4.99
CA PRO A 26 -1.71 -0.02 -4.55
C PRO A 26 -0.66 0.63 -5.46
N VAL A 27 -1.10 1.39 -6.46
CA VAL A 27 -0.22 2.16 -7.36
C VAL A 27 0.72 3.08 -6.58
N SER A 28 0.21 3.68 -5.51
CA SER A 28 0.99 4.45 -4.55
C SER A 28 0.37 4.38 -3.16
N MET A 29 1.18 4.58 -2.13
CA MET A 29 0.72 4.65 -0.75
C MET A 29 1.67 5.54 0.05
N ALA A 30 1.10 6.43 0.86
CA ALA A 30 1.83 7.28 1.79
C ALA A 30 1.19 7.24 3.18
N LEU A 31 2.03 7.12 4.20
CA LEU A 31 1.69 7.44 5.58
C LEU A 31 2.47 8.70 5.97
N ARG A 32 1.77 9.70 6.50
CA ARG A 32 2.35 10.97 6.98
C ARG A 32 1.81 11.30 8.37
N GLY A 33 2.58 10.95 9.40
CA GLY A 33 2.03 10.99 10.76
C GLY A 33 0.78 10.10 10.86
N ASP A 34 -0.39 10.67 11.13
CA ASP A 34 -1.68 9.96 11.23
C ASP A 34 -2.43 9.83 9.90
N VAL A 35 -1.96 10.45 8.83
CA VAL A 35 -2.65 10.48 7.53
C VAL A 35 -2.18 9.32 6.67
N PHE A 36 -3.10 8.43 6.30
CA PHE A 36 -2.85 7.33 5.37
C PHE A 36 -3.60 7.57 4.06
N GLU A 37 -2.88 7.61 2.96
CA GLU A 37 -3.44 7.81 1.62
C GLU A 37 -2.89 6.76 0.67
N ALA A 38 -3.75 6.21 -0.19
CA ALA A 38 -3.35 5.25 -1.20
C ALA A 38 -4.15 5.41 -2.48
N VAL A 39 -3.48 5.18 -3.61
CA VAL A 39 -4.12 5.06 -4.93
C VAL A 39 -4.15 3.59 -5.30
N PHE A 40 -5.33 3.10 -5.63
CA PHE A 40 -5.59 1.71 -5.96
C PHE A 40 -6.02 1.57 -7.40
N MET A 41 -5.41 0.62 -8.11
CA MET A 41 -5.89 0.18 -9.42
C MET A 41 -6.96 -0.89 -9.20
N MET A 42 -8.20 -0.61 -9.63
CA MET A 42 -9.26 -1.60 -9.64
C MET A 42 -8.89 -2.81 -10.52
N ARG A 43 -9.39 -4.01 -10.21
CA ARG A 43 -9.19 -5.18 -11.07
C ARG A 43 -10.03 -5.08 -12.34
N GLU A 44 -9.54 -5.67 -13.42
CA GLU A 44 -10.33 -5.85 -14.63
C GLU A 44 -11.57 -6.70 -14.31
N GLY A 45 -12.75 -6.20 -14.67
CA GLY A 45 -14.03 -6.89 -14.49
C GLY A 45 -14.79 -6.57 -13.19
N ASP A 46 -14.20 -5.85 -12.23
CA ASP A 46 -14.88 -5.50 -10.97
C ASP A 46 -16.03 -4.50 -11.13
N LEU A 47 -16.07 -3.77 -12.25
CA LEU A 47 -17.21 -2.94 -12.66
C LEU A 47 -18.24 -3.69 -13.52
N GLY A 48 -18.10 -5.00 -13.72
CA GLY A 48 -19.00 -5.82 -14.54
C GLY A 48 -18.87 -5.59 -16.05
N HIS A 49 -18.63 -4.35 -16.48
CA HIS A 49 -18.35 -3.99 -17.86
C HIS A 49 -17.09 -3.12 -17.95
N ARG A 50 -16.48 -3.11 -19.14
CA ARG A 50 -15.38 -2.19 -19.42
C ARG A 50 -15.92 -0.77 -19.44
N THR A 51 -15.26 0.13 -18.71
CA THR A 51 -15.64 1.54 -18.70
C THR A 51 -15.52 2.13 -20.11
N ARG A 52 -16.43 3.05 -20.48
CA ARG A 52 -16.51 3.65 -21.83
C ARG A 52 -16.79 5.15 -21.75
N GLY A 53 -15.97 5.89 -21.01
CA GLY A 53 -16.15 7.34 -20.92
C GLY A 53 -15.93 8.07 -22.25
N PRO A 54 -16.06 9.41 -22.26
CA PRO A 54 -16.10 10.29 -21.09
C PRO A 54 -17.43 10.27 -20.35
N TYR A 55 -17.38 10.49 -19.03
CA TYR A 55 -18.58 10.62 -18.19
C TYR A 55 -18.91 12.10 -17.95
N SER A 56 -20.17 12.38 -17.65
CA SER A 56 -20.66 13.70 -17.26
C SER A 56 -21.77 13.56 -16.21
N PRO A 57 -22.22 14.64 -15.57
CA PRO A 57 -23.38 14.58 -14.67
C PRO A 57 -24.64 14.00 -15.34
N GLU A 58 -24.83 14.24 -16.64
CA GLU A 58 -25.94 13.75 -17.46
C GLU A 58 -25.75 12.30 -17.93
N GLN A 59 -24.50 11.85 -18.00
CA GLN A 59 -24.13 10.47 -18.33
C GLN A 59 -23.22 9.89 -17.22
N PRO A 60 -23.80 9.55 -16.06
CA PRO A 60 -23.03 9.13 -14.92
C PRO A 60 -22.43 7.72 -15.12
N PRO A 61 -21.30 7.40 -14.47
CA PRO A 61 -20.69 6.07 -14.53
C PRO A 61 -21.49 5.07 -13.69
N HIS A 62 -22.57 4.52 -14.26
CA HIS A 62 -23.52 3.64 -13.56
C HIS A 62 -22.85 2.45 -12.86
N ASP A 63 -21.86 1.80 -13.47
CA ASP A 63 -21.17 0.66 -12.85
C ASP A 63 -20.35 1.09 -11.62
N ALA A 64 -19.68 2.25 -11.66
CA ALA A 64 -18.94 2.79 -10.53
C ALA A 64 -19.90 3.21 -9.40
N ILE A 65 -21.06 3.78 -9.74
CA ILE A 65 -22.11 4.11 -8.77
C ILE A 65 -22.68 2.83 -8.14
N GLY A 66 -22.96 1.80 -8.93
CA GLY A 66 -23.42 0.50 -8.45
C GLY A 66 -22.40 -0.16 -7.52
N TRP A 67 -21.12 -0.12 -7.88
CA TRP A 67 -20.03 -0.61 -7.03
C TRP A 67 -20.00 0.09 -5.67
N VAL A 68 -20.21 1.42 -5.63
CA VAL A 68 -20.30 2.22 -4.40
C VAL A 68 -21.55 1.86 -3.60
N GLN A 69 -22.71 1.76 -4.25
CA GLN A 69 -23.97 1.44 -3.59
C GLN A 69 -23.92 0.08 -2.90
N LEU A 70 -23.33 -0.93 -3.54
CA LEU A 70 -23.15 -2.26 -2.96
C LEU A 70 -22.26 -2.27 -1.69
N ARG A 71 -21.37 -1.29 -1.56
CA ARG A 71 -20.45 -1.16 -0.41
C ARG A 71 -20.87 -0.10 0.58
N THR A 72 -21.90 0.67 0.28
CA THR A 72 -22.47 1.65 1.20
C THR A 72 -23.13 0.90 2.35
N GLY A 73 -22.75 1.25 3.58
CA GLY A 73 -23.22 0.55 4.78
C GLY A 73 -22.45 -0.72 5.14
N MET A 74 -21.52 -1.19 4.30
CA MET A 74 -20.54 -2.20 4.70
C MET A 74 -19.43 -1.54 5.52
N GLY A 75 -19.06 -2.16 6.64
CA GLY A 75 -17.90 -1.71 7.42
C GLY A 75 -16.60 -1.98 6.66
N MET A 76 -15.69 -1.01 6.66
CA MET A 76 -14.30 -1.13 6.18
C MET A 76 -13.35 -0.72 7.30
N ALA A 77 -12.41 -1.59 7.66
CA ALA A 77 -11.52 -1.45 8.81
C ALA A 77 -12.29 -1.13 10.11
N GLY A 78 -13.48 -1.71 10.28
CA GLY A 78 -14.38 -1.45 11.42
C GLY A 78 -14.99 -0.04 11.43
N ARG A 79 -14.92 0.70 10.31
CA ARG A 79 -15.47 2.06 10.15
C ARG A 79 -16.47 2.11 9.01
N PHE A 80 -17.36 3.11 9.01
CA PHE A 80 -18.23 3.36 7.87
C PHE A 80 -17.50 4.20 6.81
N PRO A 81 -17.30 3.68 5.59
CA PRO A 81 -16.70 4.42 4.49
C PRO A 81 -17.70 5.47 3.95
N SER A 82 -17.15 6.60 3.52
CA SER A 82 -17.83 7.57 2.67
C SER A 82 -17.22 7.48 1.27
N PHE A 83 -18.08 7.60 0.26
CA PHE A 83 -17.68 7.46 -1.14
C PHE A 83 -18.03 8.72 -1.92
N ARG A 84 -17.16 9.11 -2.85
CA ARG A 84 -17.45 10.13 -3.86
C ARG A 84 -16.96 9.65 -5.20
N VAL A 85 -17.88 9.57 -6.16
CA VAL A 85 -17.55 9.22 -7.54
C VAL A 85 -17.25 10.51 -8.31
N GLU A 86 -16.03 10.62 -8.82
CA GLU A 86 -15.61 11.68 -9.73
C GLU A 86 -15.87 11.21 -11.17
N ALA A 87 -16.81 11.88 -11.84
CA ALA A 87 -17.23 11.59 -13.20
C ALA A 87 -16.70 12.60 -14.24
N GLY A 88 -15.82 13.53 -13.85
CA GLY A 88 -15.38 14.66 -14.68
C GLY A 88 -14.24 14.34 -15.66
N GLY A 89 -14.21 13.15 -16.26
CA GLY A 89 -13.07 12.72 -17.06
C GLY A 89 -13.34 11.48 -17.92
N HIS A 90 -12.26 10.96 -18.52
CA HIS A 90 -12.34 9.80 -19.41
C HIS A 90 -12.67 8.50 -18.65
N TRP A 91 -12.17 8.37 -17.43
CA TRP A 91 -12.42 7.23 -16.55
C TRP A 91 -13.01 7.69 -15.21
N PRO A 92 -13.93 6.94 -14.60
CA PRO A 92 -14.46 7.28 -13.30
C PRO A 92 -13.40 7.03 -12.24
N ARG A 93 -13.37 7.88 -11.21
CA ARG A 93 -12.54 7.67 -10.02
C ARG A 93 -13.42 7.60 -8.77
N ILE A 94 -13.12 6.68 -7.87
CA ILE A 94 -13.89 6.49 -6.63
C ILE A 94 -13.01 6.92 -5.47
N HIS A 95 -13.34 8.06 -4.87
CA HIS A 95 -12.74 8.51 -3.62
C HIS A 95 -13.42 7.77 -2.48
N VAL A 96 -12.61 7.25 -1.56
CA VAL A 96 -13.06 6.56 -0.34
C VAL A 96 -12.41 7.22 0.87
N ALA A 97 -13.19 7.54 1.90
CA ALA A 97 -12.66 8.04 3.16
C ALA A 97 -13.35 7.35 4.35
N LEU A 98 -12.57 6.93 5.34
CA LEU A 98 -13.09 6.26 6.53
C LEU A 98 -13.49 7.29 7.60
N SER A 99 -14.74 7.21 8.07
CA SER A 99 -15.27 8.17 9.04
C SER A 99 -14.52 8.13 10.37
N GLY A 100 -14.15 9.32 10.87
CA GLY A 100 -13.45 9.47 12.15
C GLY A 100 -11.97 9.06 12.12
N THR A 101 -11.37 8.94 10.93
CA THR A 101 -9.94 8.67 10.75
C THR A 101 -9.37 9.54 9.63
N SER A 102 -8.04 9.57 9.52
CA SER A 102 -7.32 10.23 8.43
C SER A 102 -6.94 9.24 7.31
N VAL A 103 -7.69 8.14 7.15
CA VAL A 103 -7.46 7.11 6.13
C VAL A 103 -8.31 7.37 4.89
N ARG A 104 -7.65 7.48 3.74
CA ARG A 104 -8.27 7.81 2.45
C ARG A 104 -7.72 6.90 1.33
N GLY A 105 -8.55 6.65 0.34
CA GLY A 105 -8.19 5.91 -0.85
C GLY A 105 -8.77 6.54 -2.11
N LEU A 106 -8.03 6.45 -3.21
CA LEU A 106 -8.51 6.75 -4.54
C LEU A 106 -8.46 5.48 -5.37
N ILE A 107 -9.61 4.99 -5.81
CA ILE A 107 -9.68 3.85 -6.73
C ILE A 107 -9.79 4.40 -8.15
N VAL A 108 -8.83 4.03 -8.98
CA VAL A 108 -8.77 4.39 -10.41
C VAL A 108 -8.98 3.14 -11.27
N MET A 109 -9.39 3.36 -12.51
CA MET A 109 -9.57 2.27 -13.47
C MET A 109 -8.22 1.72 -13.95
N PRO A 110 -8.14 0.43 -14.34
CA PRO A 110 -6.94 -0.13 -14.96
C PRO A 110 -6.42 0.72 -16.12
N GLU A 111 -7.33 1.26 -16.94
CA GLU A 111 -6.99 2.08 -18.10
C GLU A 111 -6.34 3.44 -17.76
N GLU A 112 -6.41 3.88 -16.51
CA GLU A 112 -5.75 5.10 -16.06
C GLU A 112 -4.30 4.87 -15.61
N VAL A 113 -3.95 3.62 -15.30
CA VAL A 113 -2.64 3.27 -14.75
C VAL A 113 -1.71 2.83 -15.87
N THR A 114 -0.54 3.45 -15.94
CA THR A 114 0.51 3.05 -16.88
C THR A 114 1.62 2.28 -16.16
N ALA A 115 2.41 1.52 -16.92
CA ALA A 115 3.54 0.79 -16.35
C ALA A 115 4.60 1.75 -15.78
N GLU A 116 4.78 2.92 -16.41
CA GLU A 116 5.69 3.97 -15.95
C GLU A 116 5.30 4.52 -14.57
N ALA A 117 4.01 4.60 -14.25
CA ALA A 117 3.52 5.08 -12.96
C ALA A 117 4.06 4.26 -11.77
N VAL A 118 4.46 3.01 -12.01
CA VAL A 118 5.05 2.09 -11.03
C VAL A 118 6.45 1.64 -11.43
N ASN A 119 7.15 2.40 -12.28
CA ASN A 119 8.49 2.08 -12.77
C ASN A 119 8.64 0.65 -13.32
N ALA A 120 7.57 0.07 -13.85
CA ALA A 120 7.55 -1.27 -14.39
C ALA A 120 7.66 -1.26 -15.93
N PRO A 121 8.25 -2.30 -16.53
CA PRO A 121 8.26 -2.45 -17.99
C PRO A 121 6.87 -2.79 -18.55
N TYR A 122 5.99 -3.39 -17.75
CA TYR A 122 4.62 -3.74 -18.12
C TYR A 122 3.74 -3.95 -16.88
N LEU A 123 2.44 -3.80 -17.07
CA LEU A 123 1.39 -4.22 -16.16
C LEU A 123 0.95 -5.66 -16.47
N GLY A 124 0.45 -6.42 -15.50
CA GLY A 124 -0.06 -7.78 -15.71
C GLY A 124 -0.70 -8.42 -14.47
N LYS A 125 -0.47 -9.72 -14.28
CA LYS A 125 -1.00 -10.48 -13.14
C LYS A 125 -0.16 -10.33 -11.87
N TRP A 126 1.10 -9.91 -12.00
CA TRP A 126 2.00 -9.72 -10.88
C TRP A 126 1.49 -8.69 -9.86
N GLN A 127 0.62 -7.77 -10.26
CA GLN A 127 0.01 -6.78 -9.37
C GLN A 127 -0.78 -7.42 -8.22
N ASP A 128 -1.49 -8.52 -8.44
CA ASP A 128 -2.22 -9.20 -7.37
C ASP A 128 -1.25 -9.78 -6.33
N GLN A 129 -0.14 -10.38 -6.79
CA GLN A 129 0.90 -10.91 -5.92
C GLN A 129 1.60 -9.78 -5.14
N ALA A 130 1.95 -8.69 -5.82
CA ALA A 130 2.56 -7.52 -5.19
C ALA A 130 1.63 -6.90 -4.12
N CYS A 131 0.32 -6.84 -4.37
CA CYS A 131 -0.64 -6.38 -3.38
C CYS A 131 -0.60 -7.23 -2.11
N ALA A 132 -0.52 -8.56 -2.24
CA ALA A 132 -0.42 -9.47 -1.10
C ALA A 132 0.88 -9.25 -0.31
N ASP A 133 2.01 -9.17 -1.01
CA ASP A 133 3.32 -8.95 -0.40
C ASP A 133 3.40 -7.60 0.35
N ILE A 134 2.82 -6.54 -0.23
CA ILE A 134 2.75 -5.21 0.41
C ILE A 134 1.97 -5.28 1.70
N ARG A 135 0.79 -5.90 1.71
CA ARG A 135 -0.04 -6.03 2.92
C ARG A 135 0.68 -6.80 4.02
N ILE A 136 1.36 -7.89 3.68
CA ILE A 136 2.18 -8.66 4.61
C ILE A 136 3.33 -7.80 5.16
N GLY A 137 3.98 -7.00 4.32
CA GLY A 137 5.02 -6.06 4.75
C GLY A 137 4.52 -5.03 5.77
N LEU A 138 3.33 -4.47 5.53
CA LEU A 138 2.69 -3.53 6.45
C LEU A 138 2.30 -4.19 7.78
N ASP A 139 1.89 -5.46 7.76
CA ASP A 139 1.62 -6.26 8.96
C ASP A 139 2.87 -6.39 9.84
N TYR A 140 3.97 -6.87 9.27
CA TYR A 140 5.24 -6.98 9.99
C TYR A 140 5.70 -5.62 10.51
N LEU A 141 5.55 -4.57 9.70
CA LEU A 141 5.97 -3.23 10.11
C LEU A 141 5.16 -2.70 11.31
N ALA A 142 3.84 -2.86 11.29
CA ALA A 142 2.97 -2.45 12.39
C ALA A 142 3.32 -3.23 13.69
N GLU A 143 3.50 -4.55 13.58
CA GLU A 143 3.88 -5.40 14.72
C GLU A 143 5.24 -5.00 15.30
N TRP A 144 6.23 -4.72 14.45
CA TRP A 144 7.54 -4.31 14.91
C TRP A 144 7.52 -2.94 15.57
N LEU A 145 6.81 -1.96 15.00
CA LEU A 145 6.68 -0.62 15.62
C LEU A 145 6.00 -0.71 16.98
N ALA A 146 4.95 -1.51 17.11
CA ALA A 146 4.28 -1.76 18.39
C ALA A 146 5.22 -2.44 19.41
N SER A 147 5.96 -3.47 18.96
CA SER A 147 6.94 -4.16 19.79
C SER A 147 8.04 -3.21 20.29
N CYS A 148 8.50 -2.29 19.45
CA CYS A 148 9.55 -1.32 19.82
C CYS A 148 9.09 -0.36 20.90
N HIS A 149 7.84 0.11 20.81
CA HIS A 149 7.24 0.94 21.85
C HIS A 149 7.16 0.17 23.18
N HIS A 150 6.73 -1.10 23.14
CA HIS A 150 6.62 -1.93 24.33
C HIS A 150 7.98 -2.25 24.96
N GLU A 151 8.97 -2.65 24.17
CA GLU A 151 10.30 -3.06 24.65
C GLU A 151 11.15 -1.89 25.16
N ALA A 152 11.10 -0.73 24.48
CA ALA A 152 11.95 0.42 24.81
C ALA A 152 11.25 1.48 25.68
N GLY A 153 9.94 1.37 25.88
CA GLY A 153 9.13 2.36 26.60
C GLY A 153 9.11 3.74 25.92
N GLY A 154 8.64 4.74 26.68
CA GLY A 154 8.53 6.13 26.24
C GLY A 154 7.38 6.39 25.27
N THR A 155 7.27 7.62 24.76
CA THR A 155 6.26 7.98 23.75
C THR A 155 6.39 7.08 22.54
N ALA A 156 5.27 6.57 22.05
CA ALA A 156 5.29 5.63 20.95
C ALA A 156 5.83 6.27 19.66
N PRO A 157 6.59 5.51 18.85
CA PRO A 157 7.33 6.07 17.72
C PRO A 157 6.37 6.50 16.61
N SER A 158 6.75 7.57 15.91
CA SER A 158 6.05 8.07 14.73
C SER A 158 6.93 7.97 13.49
N ILE A 159 6.31 7.55 12.39
CA ILE A 159 6.96 7.36 11.10
C ILE A 159 6.20 8.05 9.97
N ASP A 160 6.94 8.36 8.92
CA ASP A 160 6.40 8.51 7.57
C ASP A 160 6.78 7.26 6.77
N LEU A 161 5.89 6.84 5.87
CA LEU A 161 6.08 5.66 5.02
C LEU A 161 5.71 6.00 3.59
N ASP A 162 6.52 5.59 2.62
CA ASP A 162 6.17 5.61 1.21
C ASP A 162 6.27 4.22 0.62
N LEU A 163 5.29 3.83 -0.20
CA LEU A 163 5.42 2.71 -1.11
C LEU A 163 5.98 3.23 -2.43
N VAL A 164 7.12 2.67 -2.84
CA VAL A 164 7.72 2.92 -4.14
C VAL A 164 8.02 1.61 -4.84
N TYR A 165 7.99 1.62 -6.16
CA TYR A 165 8.37 0.49 -6.99
C TYR A 165 9.71 0.77 -7.63
N ARG A 166 10.71 -0.09 -7.38
CA ARG A 166 12.06 0.08 -7.91
C ARG A 166 12.38 -0.99 -8.93
N PRO A 167 13.00 -0.62 -10.07
CA PRO A 167 13.51 -1.61 -11.01
C PRO A 167 14.57 -2.50 -10.33
N PHE A 168 14.73 -3.70 -10.86
CA PHE A 168 15.77 -4.64 -10.45
C PHE A 168 16.13 -5.55 -11.63
N ASP A 169 17.16 -6.37 -11.45
CA ASP A 169 17.53 -7.36 -12.46
C ASP A 169 16.51 -8.50 -12.50
N TYR A 170 15.44 -8.25 -13.26
CA TYR A 170 14.31 -9.13 -13.44
C TYR A 170 14.69 -10.39 -14.21
N GLU A 171 15.45 -10.26 -15.30
CA GLU A 171 15.87 -11.39 -16.14
C GLU A 171 16.73 -12.41 -15.37
N ALA A 172 17.69 -11.93 -14.56
CA ALA A 172 18.46 -12.82 -13.69
C ALA A 172 17.58 -13.53 -12.65
N SER A 173 16.48 -12.90 -12.24
CA SER A 173 15.55 -13.44 -11.24
C SER A 173 14.61 -14.50 -11.82
N LEU A 174 14.27 -14.39 -13.11
CA LEU A 174 13.41 -15.36 -13.81
C LEU A 174 14.07 -16.69 -14.12
N ALA A 175 15.41 -16.75 -14.15
CA ALA A 175 16.17 -17.96 -14.48
C ALA A 175 15.85 -19.17 -13.58
N ARG A 176 15.24 -18.94 -12.41
CA ARG A 176 14.90 -19.96 -11.41
C ARG A 176 13.43 -20.38 -11.44
N TYR A 177 12.62 -19.80 -12.31
CA TYR A 177 11.17 -19.99 -12.31
C TYR A 177 10.66 -20.52 -13.65
N ASP A 178 9.70 -21.45 -13.56
CA ASP A 178 8.96 -21.97 -14.70
C ASP A 178 8.25 -20.85 -15.46
N LEU A 179 8.15 -21.01 -16.78
CA LEU A 179 7.52 -20.05 -17.69
C LEU A 179 6.13 -19.59 -17.22
N ARG A 180 5.32 -20.50 -16.67
CA ARG A 180 3.96 -20.20 -16.18
C ARG A 180 3.94 -19.29 -14.95
N MET A 181 4.99 -19.33 -14.13
CA MET A 181 5.08 -18.51 -12.91
C MET A 181 5.61 -17.11 -13.21
N ARG A 182 6.25 -16.90 -14.36
CA ARG A 182 6.89 -15.62 -14.71
C ARG A 182 5.91 -14.44 -14.75
N GLU A 183 4.68 -14.67 -15.21
CA GLU A 183 3.63 -13.63 -15.23
C GLU A 183 3.21 -13.14 -13.84
N LEU A 184 3.46 -13.95 -12.80
CA LEU A 184 3.14 -13.64 -11.41
C LEU A 184 4.31 -12.99 -10.66
N ILE A 185 5.51 -13.01 -11.25
CA ILE A 185 6.70 -12.43 -10.63
C ILE A 185 6.74 -10.94 -10.96
N PRO A 186 6.72 -10.06 -9.94
CA PRO A 186 6.82 -8.63 -10.18
C PRO A 186 8.11 -8.28 -10.93
N PRO A 187 8.05 -7.53 -12.05
CA PRO A 187 9.22 -7.01 -12.74
C PRO A 187 9.84 -5.79 -12.03
N VAL A 188 9.25 -5.39 -10.91
CA VAL A 188 9.71 -4.36 -9.99
C VAL A 188 9.72 -4.88 -8.56
N ARG A 189 10.56 -4.29 -7.71
CA ARG A 189 10.53 -4.54 -6.27
C ARG A 189 9.67 -3.48 -5.59
N PRO A 190 8.59 -3.84 -4.88
CA PRO A 190 7.96 -2.91 -3.96
C PRO A 190 8.92 -2.63 -2.79
N VAL A 191 9.01 -1.36 -2.40
CA VAL A 191 9.86 -0.89 -1.30
C VAL A 191 9.05 0.05 -0.42
N LEU A 192 9.03 -0.24 0.88
CA LEU A 192 8.51 0.65 1.91
C LEU A 192 9.65 1.54 2.42
N GLU A 193 9.69 2.79 1.99
CA GLU A 193 10.62 3.80 2.49
C GLU A 193 10.12 4.37 3.81
N LEU A 194 10.74 3.94 4.90
CA LEU A 194 10.43 4.41 6.24
C LEU A 194 11.29 5.61 6.59
N ARG A 195 10.68 6.62 7.22
CA ARG A 195 11.38 7.76 7.82
C ARG A 195 10.90 7.95 9.25
N TRP A 196 11.82 8.11 10.19
CA TRP A 196 11.47 8.42 11.57
C TRP A 196 11.05 9.89 11.68
N ARG A 197 9.81 10.15 12.10
CA ARG A 197 9.41 11.49 12.58
C ARG A 197 9.84 11.69 14.02
N SER A 198 9.54 10.70 14.86
CA SER A 198 9.94 10.67 16.26
C SER A 198 10.20 9.23 16.67
N ALA A 199 11.37 8.98 17.23
CA ALA A 199 11.70 7.70 17.86
C ALA A 199 12.95 7.90 18.69
N THR A 200 12.96 7.39 19.92
CA THR A 200 14.14 7.44 20.76
C THR A 200 15.25 6.53 20.18
N PRO A 201 16.53 6.77 20.49
CA PRO A 201 17.60 5.86 20.08
C PRO A 201 17.37 4.42 20.55
N ALA A 202 16.74 4.22 21.71
CA ALA A 202 16.39 2.88 22.22
C ALA A 202 15.33 2.19 21.34
N GLN A 203 14.28 2.90 20.96
CA GLN A 203 13.24 2.40 20.04
C GLN A 203 13.82 2.05 18.67
N ARG A 204 14.68 2.90 18.10
CA ARG A 204 15.35 2.60 16.83
C ARG A 204 16.21 1.34 16.91
N ARG A 205 16.95 1.14 18.01
CA ARG A 205 17.73 -0.09 18.24
C ARG A 205 16.84 -1.33 18.38
N ALA A 206 15.72 -1.22 19.09
CA ALA A 206 14.74 -2.30 19.20
C ALA A 206 14.16 -2.67 17.82
N PHE A 207 13.87 -1.67 16.99
CA PHE A 207 13.35 -1.87 15.64
C PHE A 207 14.34 -2.62 14.76
N VAL A 208 15.59 -2.18 14.76
CA VAL A 208 16.67 -2.82 14.03
C VAL A 208 16.91 -4.26 14.49
N LYS A 209 16.69 -4.56 15.78
CA LYS A 209 16.80 -5.94 16.28
C LYS A 209 15.75 -6.85 15.64
N LYS A 210 14.51 -6.37 15.44
CA LYS A 210 13.47 -7.13 14.71
C LYS A 210 13.86 -7.32 13.23
N LEU A 211 14.47 -6.31 12.62
CA LEU A 211 14.99 -6.39 11.25
C LEU A 211 16.15 -7.39 11.08
N LYS A 212 16.87 -7.79 12.14
CA LYS A 212 17.94 -8.80 12.01
C LYS A 212 17.44 -10.18 11.58
N GLY A 213 16.15 -10.47 11.76
CA GLY A 213 15.51 -11.66 11.18
C GLY A 213 15.25 -11.54 9.67
N ALA A 214 15.38 -10.35 9.11
CA ALA A 214 15.20 -10.06 7.70
C ALA A 214 16.54 -10.06 6.96
N ARG A 215 16.53 -10.46 5.68
CA ARG A 215 17.76 -10.50 4.88
C ARG A 215 18.15 -9.08 4.48
N LYS A 216 19.32 -8.61 4.92
CA LYS A 216 19.88 -7.32 4.49
C LYS A 216 20.24 -7.37 3.00
N SER A 217 19.76 -6.40 2.22
CA SER A 217 20.14 -6.17 0.82
C SER A 217 20.86 -4.82 0.68
N GLY A 218 21.60 -4.63 -0.42
CA GLY A 218 22.33 -3.38 -0.71
C GLY A 218 23.74 -3.29 -0.13
N SER A 219 24.41 -2.17 -0.40
CA SER A 219 25.82 -1.95 -0.05
C SER A 219 25.99 -1.56 1.42
N ARG A 220 27.12 -1.93 2.03
CA ARG A 220 27.50 -1.43 3.38
C ARG A 220 27.73 0.07 3.41
N LEU A 221 27.81 0.75 2.27
CA LEU A 221 28.01 2.19 2.16
C LEU A 221 26.69 2.98 2.08
N ASP A 222 25.55 2.32 1.87
CA ASP A 222 24.27 3.00 1.70
C ASP A 222 23.81 3.67 3.00
N ARG A 223 23.46 4.95 2.95
CA ARG A 223 22.98 5.72 4.12
C ARG A 223 21.69 5.15 4.75
N ARG A 224 21.00 4.25 4.05
CA ARG A 224 19.81 3.54 4.50
C ARG A 224 20.07 2.03 4.53
N TRP A 225 19.36 1.29 5.36
CA TRP A 225 19.40 -0.17 5.39
C TRP A 225 18.18 -0.73 4.69
N ASN A 226 18.42 -1.63 3.73
CA ASN A 226 17.36 -2.36 3.03
C ASN A 226 17.23 -3.75 3.63
N TYR A 227 16.00 -4.12 4.00
CA TYR A 227 15.66 -5.41 4.57
C TYR A 227 14.56 -6.06 3.75
N ARG A 228 14.77 -7.30 3.32
CA ARG A 228 13.78 -8.05 2.54
C ARG A 228 12.83 -8.82 3.46
N LEU A 229 11.53 -8.66 3.21
CA LEU A 229 10.41 -9.35 3.86
C LEU A 229 9.55 -10.00 2.79
N GLY A 230 9.77 -11.29 2.53
CA GLY A 230 9.10 -11.96 1.42
C GLY A 230 9.36 -11.26 0.08
N GLY A 231 8.28 -10.82 -0.58
CA GLY A 231 8.31 -10.09 -1.85
C GLY A 231 8.56 -8.59 -1.75
N ILE A 232 8.66 -8.00 -0.56
CA ILE A 232 8.83 -6.55 -0.35
C ILE A 232 10.14 -6.21 0.36
N GLU A 233 10.66 -5.01 0.11
CA GLU A 233 11.79 -4.46 0.86
C GLU A 233 11.32 -3.33 1.79
N VAL A 234 11.95 -3.21 2.95
CA VAL A 234 11.80 -2.08 3.86
C VAL A 234 13.12 -1.34 3.92
N GLU A 235 13.09 -0.07 3.55
CA GLU A 235 14.24 0.82 3.59
C GLU A 235 14.13 1.70 4.84
N VAL A 236 15.15 1.64 5.70
CA VAL A 236 15.15 2.27 7.03
C VAL A 236 16.34 3.21 7.14
N PRO A 237 16.19 4.42 7.71
CA PRO A 237 17.32 5.30 7.97
C PRO A 237 18.24 4.66 9.01
N ARG A 238 19.56 4.83 8.84
CA ARG A 238 20.55 4.40 9.83
C ARG A 238 20.36 5.10 11.18
#